data_AF-A0AAN9U1K0-F1
#
_entry.id   AF-A0AAN9U1K0-F1
#
_cell.length_a   1.000
_cell.length_b   1.000
_cell.length_c   1.000
_cell.angle_alpha   90.00
_cell.angle_beta   90.00
_cell.angle_gamma   90.00
#
_symmetry.space_group_name_H-M   'P 1'
#
loop_
_entity.id
_entity.type
_entity.pdbx_description
1 polymer ?
#
loop_
_entity_poly.entity_id
_entity_poly.type
_entity_poly.pdbx_seq_one_letter_code
_entity_poly.pdbx_strand_id
1 'polypeptide(L)'
;MAPVPFESDLRYTGIAVVALHVISAVYFTWTVGKGLALSYKSLSPSQDVRLRQDRRRKLVPLFSVLALLGLSTALYSAARYTTLSYRVWADERGYSPSGTTDSVVVDAPESGRLNVTQLAVYKIRWLADTPIYQDAFEIVAEKARRFWWGQQIDLSIVPWSVLLATEGTRRRIPHLFAFLSLAQLVNLSFAQNLFHVALLLTPTPLPHVAQQPTRWTRIRDAVFPPKPPNWTLSPGLFLLSSLVSYGAIFLLPYAAETPSFNRVLGVTRACSYAPLLLQRAAPVSWGAVYPGHHKAQAALTDLFRLMSFMSATLHGMATFTGLRYNLPDSHYHRHSRLLPWDIEKRSNWERTTTAVGRILGSTLDHPIVAAVGYDVLLSGASAGLWAAVRSLSAGDILTSVVPLYNDSSVTSGEPADQSSRSTRSASVRRSGRSRKASGVKSTTSKYIEKNVETPTIRRRGRPRKVKQDPVEEPDPVEEPGDGTYVPSSGDKASAEGDTMPVQETDLEAAALAWGLMAVGGLGLGSAGVFGGECLAR
;
A
#
# COMPACT_ATOMS: atom_id res chain seq x y z
N MET A 1 23.63 15.43 35.79
CA MET A 1 24.53 14.25 35.80
C MET A 1 25.97 14.75 35.93
N ALA A 2 26.93 13.91 36.29
CA ALA A 2 28.34 14.26 36.09
C ALA A 2 28.68 14.19 34.59
N PRO A 3 29.53 15.09 34.05
CA PRO A 3 29.87 15.07 32.63
C PRO A 3 30.69 13.82 32.28
N VAL A 4 30.35 13.19 31.15
CA VAL A 4 31.06 12.00 30.65
C VAL A 4 32.41 12.43 30.02
N PRO A 5 33.55 11.81 30.37
CA PRO A 5 34.86 12.23 29.87
C PRO A 5 35.08 11.98 28.37
N PHE A 6 35.97 12.78 27.76
CA PHE A 6 36.21 12.87 26.32
C PHE A 6 37.17 11.79 25.76
N GLU A 7 36.89 10.51 26.00
CA GLU A 7 37.76 9.40 25.55
C GLU A 7 37.02 8.40 24.65
N SER A 8 36.87 8.75 23.37
CA SER A 8 36.62 7.77 22.31
C SER A 8 36.97 8.30 20.91
N ASP A 9 37.60 7.45 20.11
CA ASP A 9 37.87 7.69 18.68
C ASP A 9 36.58 7.98 17.90
N LEU A 10 36.68 8.83 16.87
CA LEU A 10 35.52 9.28 16.11
C LEU A 10 35.02 8.17 15.16
N ARG A 11 33.99 7.44 15.59
CA ARG A 11 33.46 6.27 14.88
C ARG A 11 32.59 6.69 13.68
N TYR A 12 33.20 6.76 12.50
CA TYR A 12 32.52 7.11 11.24
C TYR A 12 31.35 6.20 10.82
N THR A 13 31.11 5.08 11.52
CA THR A 13 30.04 4.12 11.23
C THR A 13 28.64 4.73 11.33
N GLY A 14 28.34 5.53 12.35
CA GLY A 14 27.01 6.16 12.50
C GLY A 14 26.71 7.15 11.37
N ILE A 15 27.69 8.02 11.08
CA ILE A 15 27.67 8.98 9.95
C ILE A 15 27.44 8.23 8.62
N ALA A 16 28.19 7.15 8.38
CA ALA A 16 28.09 6.36 7.15
C ALA A 16 26.71 5.70 7.00
N VAL A 17 26.10 5.19 8.08
CA VAL A 17 24.76 4.59 8.05
C VAL A 17 23.69 5.65 7.76
N VAL A 18 23.76 6.83 8.40
CA VAL A 18 22.81 7.94 8.13
C VAL A 18 22.95 8.45 6.69
N ALA A 19 24.18 8.64 6.20
CA ALA A 19 24.42 9.04 4.81
C ALA A 19 23.90 7.99 3.81
N LEU A 20 24.19 6.70 4.04
CA LEU A 20 23.72 5.59 3.21
C LEU A 20 22.19 5.51 3.20
N HIS A 21 21.53 5.69 4.34
CA HIS A 21 20.07 5.71 4.45
C HIS A 21 19.45 6.84 3.62
N VAL A 22 19.93 8.07 3.77
CA VAL A 22 19.41 9.23 3.02
C VAL A 22 19.63 9.06 1.50
N ILE A 23 20.83 8.65 1.09
CA ILE A 23 21.15 8.38 -0.32
C ILE A 23 20.27 7.25 -0.87
N SER A 24 20.05 6.17 -0.11
CA SER A 24 19.19 5.05 -0.52
C SER A 24 17.73 5.46 -0.66
N ALA A 25 17.18 6.24 0.28
CA ALA A 25 15.81 6.72 0.23
C ALA A 25 15.58 7.61 -1.01
N VAL A 26 16.48 8.55 -1.29
CA VAL A 26 16.44 9.41 -2.49
C VAL A 26 16.57 8.56 -3.76
N TYR A 27 17.52 7.63 -3.81
CA TYR A 27 17.73 6.75 -4.96
C TYR A 27 16.53 5.85 -5.26
N PHE A 28 15.90 5.25 -4.25
CA PHE A 28 14.72 4.42 -4.44
C PHE A 28 13.48 5.24 -4.78
N THR A 29 13.31 6.44 -4.21
CA THR A 29 12.23 7.37 -4.61
C THR A 29 12.37 7.76 -6.09
N TRP A 30 13.59 8.11 -6.54
CA TRP A 30 13.87 8.39 -7.95
C TRP A 30 13.64 7.16 -8.84
N THR A 31 14.06 5.98 -8.41
CA THR A 31 13.88 4.71 -9.13
C THR A 31 12.40 4.35 -9.31
N VAL A 32 11.60 4.49 -8.25
CA VAL A 32 10.14 4.29 -8.29
C VAL A 32 9.47 5.35 -9.17
N GLY A 33 9.78 6.64 -8.98
CA GLY A 33 9.23 7.72 -9.81
C GLY A 33 9.53 7.54 -11.31
N LYS A 34 10.75 7.11 -11.66
CA LYS A 34 11.14 6.75 -13.02
C LYS A 34 10.36 5.52 -13.53
N GLY A 35 10.14 4.51 -12.68
CA GLY A 35 9.30 3.36 -12.97
C GLY A 35 7.86 3.74 -13.30
N LEU A 36 7.22 4.53 -12.44
CA LEU A 36 5.85 5.04 -12.62
C LEU A 36 5.73 5.88 -13.91
N ALA A 37 6.70 6.75 -14.19
CA ALA A 37 6.73 7.55 -15.41
C ALA A 37 6.92 6.71 -16.69
N LEU A 38 7.57 5.54 -16.61
CA LEU A 38 7.65 4.56 -17.71
C LEU A 38 6.34 3.77 -17.86
N SER A 39 5.71 3.31 -16.77
CA SER A 39 4.39 2.66 -16.82
C SER A 39 3.33 3.58 -17.45
N TYR A 40 3.27 4.84 -17.04
CA TYR A 40 2.34 5.83 -17.63
C TYR A 40 2.54 6.01 -19.15
N LYS A 41 3.79 5.99 -19.62
CA LYS A 41 4.14 6.13 -21.05
C LYS A 41 4.01 4.84 -21.86
N SER A 42 3.77 3.69 -21.22
CA SER A 42 3.67 2.38 -21.86
C SER A 42 2.28 1.75 -21.78
N LEU A 43 1.26 2.54 -21.41
CA LEU A 43 -0.14 2.18 -21.52
C LEU A 43 -0.50 1.89 -22.99
N SER A 44 -1.11 0.74 -23.24
CA SER A 44 -1.60 0.34 -24.57
C SER A 44 -2.85 1.13 -24.98
N PRO A 45 -3.19 1.21 -26.28
CA PRO A 45 -4.44 1.84 -26.75
C PRO A 45 -5.69 1.25 -26.09
N SER A 46 -5.69 -0.07 -25.84
CA SER A 46 -6.73 -0.79 -25.09
C SER A 46 -6.91 -0.32 -23.63
N GLN A 47 -5.98 0.45 -23.10
CA GLN A 47 -6.06 1.07 -21.77
C GLN A 47 -6.43 2.55 -21.77
N ASP A 48 -6.43 3.22 -22.93
CA ASP A 48 -6.78 4.66 -23.04
C ASP A 48 -8.25 4.92 -23.40
N VAL A 49 -9.12 3.96 -23.10
CA VAL A 49 -10.58 4.16 -23.09
C VAL A 49 -10.92 5.27 -22.10
N ARG A 50 -11.73 6.26 -22.53
CA ARG A 50 -12.08 7.48 -21.77
C ARG A 50 -12.39 7.23 -20.29
N LEU A 51 -13.25 6.25 -19.99
CA LEU A 51 -13.63 5.85 -18.62
C LEU A 51 -12.42 5.47 -17.75
N ARG A 52 -11.46 4.71 -18.29
CA ARG A 52 -10.22 4.34 -17.58
C ARG A 52 -9.29 5.54 -17.44
N GLN A 53 -9.22 6.42 -18.44
CA GLN A 53 -8.43 7.65 -18.39
C GLN A 53 -8.98 8.61 -17.30
N ASP A 54 -10.29 8.82 -17.22
CA ASP A 54 -10.92 9.67 -16.20
C ASP A 54 -10.77 9.11 -14.77
N ARG A 55 -10.90 7.78 -14.60
CA ARG A 55 -10.65 7.12 -13.31
C ARG A 55 -9.18 7.29 -12.89
N ARG A 56 -8.21 7.12 -13.80
CA ARG A 56 -6.78 7.43 -13.53
C ARG A 56 -6.54 8.90 -13.19
N ARG A 57 -7.14 9.85 -13.94
CA ARG A 57 -7.02 11.30 -13.70
C ARG A 57 -7.49 11.72 -12.30
N LYS A 58 -8.47 11.03 -11.70
CA LYS A 58 -8.94 11.27 -10.32
C LYS A 58 -8.07 10.56 -9.27
N LEU A 59 -7.74 9.28 -9.50
CA LEU A 59 -7.12 8.43 -8.48
C LEU A 59 -5.60 8.60 -8.35
N VAL A 60 -4.87 8.81 -9.44
CA VAL A 60 -3.42 8.96 -9.39
C VAL A 60 -3.01 10.18 -8.56
N PRO A 61 -3.65 11.37 -8.70
CA PRO A 61 -3.41 12.48 -7.78
C PRO A 61 -3.79 12.17 -6.33
N LEU A 62 -4.89 11.46 -6.08
CA LEU A 62 -5.36 11.12 -4.73
C LEU A 62 -4.32 10.29 -3.95
N PHE A 63 -3.84 9.18 -4.53
CA PHE A 63 -2.78 8.37 -3.90
C PHE A 63 -1.42 9.10 -3.92
N SER A 64 -1.14 9.98 -4.88
CA SER A 64 0.08 10.81 -4.87
C SER A 64 0.07 11.83 -3.72
N VAL A 65 -1.07 12.43 -3.39
CA VAL A 65 -1.23 13.34 -2.24
C VAL A 65 -1.09 12.57 -0.93
N LEU A 66 -1.65 11.36 -0.82
CA LEU A 66 -1.45 10.49 0.35
C LEU A 66 0.02 10.06 0.50
N ALA A 67 0.73 9.77 -0.60
CA ALA A 67 2.16 9.51 -0.59
C ALA A 67 2.96 10.74 -0.11
N LEU A 68 2.67 11.94 -0.64
CA LEU A 68 3.31 13.19 -0.20
C LEU A 68 3.02 13.50 1.27
N LEU A 69 1.82 13.18 1.77
CA LEU A 69 1.47 13.31 3.19
C LEU A 69 2.28 12.34 4.06
N GLY A 70 2.40 11.06 3.67
CA GLY A 70 3.24 10.07 4.34
C GLY A 70 4.73 10.44 4.36
N LEU A 71 5.26 10.96 3.25
CA LEU A 71 6.63 11.49 3.20
C LEU A 71 6.79 12.72 4.11
N SER A 72 5.80 13.61 4.16
CA SER A 72 5.84 14.81 4.98
C SER A 72 5.79 14.49 6.48
N THR A 73 4.97 13.53 6.91
CA THR A 73 4.93 13.09 8.31
C THR A 73 6.21 12.35 8.71
N ALA A 74 6.80 11.55 7.82
CA ALA A 74 8.11 10.93 8.03
C ALA A 74 9.22 11.98 8.22
N LEU A 75 9.35 12.94 7.29
CA LEU A 75 10.36 14.00 7.35
C LEU A 75 10.19 14.90 8.58
N TYR A 76 8.96 15.31 8.91
CA TYR A 76 8.67 16.09 10.12
C TYR A 76 9.08 15.34 11.39
N SER A 77 8.71 14.05 11.49
CA SER A 77 8.99 13.24 12.68
C SER A 77 10.48 12.91 12.81
N ALA A 78 11.18 12.67 11.69
CA ALA A 78 12.63 12.51 11.65
C ALA A 78 13.35 13.79 12.09
N ALA A 79 12.91 14.97 11.63
CA ALA A 79 13.46 16.26 12.07
C ALA A 79 13.22 16.50 13.58
N ARG A 80 12.03 16.16 14.10
CA ARG A 80 11.70 16.27 15.53
C ARG A 80 12.53 15.31 16.38
N TYR A 81 12.70 14.05 15.95
CA TYR A 81 13.52 13.07 16.66
C TYR A 81 15.01 13.41 16.62
N THR A 82 15.58 13.73 15.46
CA THR A 82 17.00 14.13 15.36
C THR A 82 17.31 15.37 16.20
N THR A 83 16.39 16.34 16.25
CA THR A 83 16.52 17.51 17.15
C THR A 83 16.51 17.11 18.62
N LEU A 84 15.66 16.15 19.02
CA LEU A 84 15.59 15.65 20.40
C LEU A 84 16.85 14.85 20.78
N SER A 85 17.27 13.92 19.92
CA SER A 85 18.48 13.11 20.10
C SER A 85 19.74 13.98 20.22
N TYR A 86 19.89 14.99 19.36
CA TYR A 86 21.01 15.94 19.45
C TYR A 86 21.00 16.73 20.75
N ARG A 87 19.82 17.17 21.23
CA ARG A 87 19.70 17.89 22.52
C ARG A 87 20.12 17.01 23.70
N VAL A 88 19.62 15.77 23.78
CA VAL A 88 20.00 14.83 24.86
C VAL A 88 21.50 14.55 24.85
N TRP A 89 22.08 14.22 23.69
CA TRP A 89 23.53 14.02 23.54
C TRP A 89 24.34 15.26 23.97
N ALA A 90 23.84 16.46 23.69
CA ALA A 90 24.50 17.71 24.00
C ALA A 90 24.41 18.04 25.50
N ASP A 91 23.22 17.93 26.10
CA ASP A 91 22.97 18.20 27.52
C ASP A 91 23.76 17.23 28.43
N GLU A 92 23.88 15.94 28.06
CA GLU A 92 24.75 14.94 28.71
C GLU A 92 26.23 15.35 28.79
N ARG A 93 26.68 16.15 27.81
CA ARG A 93 28.08 16.57 27.62
C ARG A 93 28.32 18.03 28.02
N GLY A 94 27.32 18.71 28.59
CA GLY A 94 27.38 20.12 28.96
C GLY A 94 27.33 21.10 27.79
N TYR A 95 27.04 20.64 26.57
CA TYR A 95 26.93 21.46 25.38
C TYR A 95 25.53 22.11 25.27
N SER A 96 25.19 23.06 26.15
CA SER A 96 23.92 23.79 26.01
C SER A 96 23.86 24.51 24.64
N PRO A 97 22.89 24.18 23.75
CA PRO A 97 22.75 24.88 22.48
C PRO A 97 22.19 26.28 22.73
N SER A 98 23.07 27.29 22.73
CA SER A 98 22.73 28.70 22.95
C SER A 98 21.64 29.18 21.98
N GLY A 99 20.41 29.36 22.47
CA GLY A 99 19.27 29.73 21.62
C GLY A 99 17.87 29.72 22.25
N THR A 100 17.68 29.25 23.49
CA THR A 100 16.38 29.37 24.20
C THR A 100 16.46 30.52 25.22
N THR A 101 15.81 31.65 24.92
CA THR A 101 15.96 32.92 25.64
C THR A 101 15.04 33.06 26.86
N ASP A 102 15.06 32.08 27.77
CA ASP A 102 14.25 32.10 29.01
C ASP A 102 15.06 31.91 30.31
N SER A 103 16.33 31.48 30.23
CA SER A 103 17.19 31.37 31.41
C SER A 103 17.77 32.74 31.80
N VAL A 104 17.01 33.52 32.58
CA VAL A 104 17.50 34.75 33.24
C VAL A 104 18.44 34.34 34.38
N VAL A 105 19.67 34.01 34.03
CA VAL A 105 20.81 33.88 34.95
C VAL A 105 21.83 34.93 34.53
N VAL A 106 22.12 35.85 35.45
CA VAL A 106 23.08 36.93 35.27
C VAL A 106 24.51 36.35 35.31
N ASP A 107 25.44 36.99 34.61
CA ASP A 107 26.87 36.67 34.55
C ASP A 107 27.26 35.30 33.94
N ALA A 108 26.99 35.16 32.64
CA ALA A 108 27.79 34.30 31.75
C ALA A 108 28.57 35.18 30.74
N PRO A 109 29.88 34.97 30.52
CA PRO A 109 30.68 35.81 29.62
C PRO A 109 30.31 35.62 28.14
N GLU A 110 30.69 36.57 27.29
CA GLU A 110 30.27 36.70 25.89
C GLU A 110 30.70 35.56 24.93
N SER A 111 31.36 34.51 25.42
CA SER A 111 31.87 33.36 24.66
C SER A 111 30.80 32.40 24.10
N GLY A 112 29.51 32.77 24.14
CA GLY A 112 28.38 31.88 23.88
C GLY A 112 28.03 31.60 22.40
N ARG A 113 28.63 32.29 21.42
CA ARG A 113 28.33 32.06 19.99
C ARG A 113 29.26 31.02 19.36
N LEU A 114 28.79 29.78 19.27
CA LEU A 114 29.44 28.73 18.50
C LEU A 114 29.56 29.11 17.02
N ASN A 115 30.77 29.04 16.46
CA ASN A 115 30.99 29.21 15.03
C ASN A 115 30.29 28.11 14.24
N VAL A 116 29.89 28.41 13.00
CA VAL A 116 29.22 27.46 12.09
C VAL A 116 30.02 26.16 11.92
N THR A 117 31.36 26.27 11.90
CA THR A 117 32.30 25.15 11.87
C THR A 117 32.25 24.29 13.13
N GLN A 118 32.19 24.90 14.33
CA GLN A 118 32.07 24.18 15.60
C GLN A 118 30.72 23.46 15.71
N LEU A 119 29.63 24.12 15.31
CA LEU A 119 28.30 23.51 15.26
C LEU A 119 28.24 22.32 14.28
N ALA A 120 28.94 22.39 13.15
CA ALA A 120 29.09 21.28 12.22
C ALA A 120 29.88 20.12 12.85
N VAL A 121 31.00 20.41 13.53
CA VAL A 121 31.82 19.40 14.24
C VAL A 121 31.01 18.69 15.32
N TYR A 122 30.22 19.39 16.14
CA TYR A 122 29.36 18.75 17.15
C TYR A 122 28.26 17.89 16.54
N LYS A 123 27.65 18.30 15.41
CA LYS A 123 26.69 17.45 14.70
C LYS A 123 27.34 16.20 14.11
N ILE A 124 28.54 16.33 13.54
CA ILE A 124 29.35 15.19 13.05
C ILE A 124 29.69 14.24 14.22
N ARG A 125 30.04 14.78 15.40
CA ARG A 125 30.36 13.98 16.58
C ARG A 125 29.14 13.27 17.17
N TRP A 126 27.99 13.94 17.27
CA TRP A 126 26.72 13.31 17.64
C TRP A 126 26.35 12.15 16.70
N LEU A 127 26.49 12.33 15.38
CA LEU A 127 26.28 11.26 14.40
C LEU A 127 27.31 10.12 14.46
N ALA A 128 28.45 10.29 15.15
CA ALA A 128 29.45 9.25 15.39
C ALA A 128 29.24 8.52 16.74
N ASP A 129 28.78 9.25 17.76
CA ASP A 129 28.56 8.74 19.12
C ASP A 129 27.20 8.02 19.28
N THR A 130 26.13 8.53 18.65
CA THR A 130 24.75 8.08 18.90
C THR A 130 24.25 7.10 17.82
N PRO A 131 23.82 5.88 18.16
CA PRO A 131 23.33 4.88 17.21
C PRO A 131 21.85 5.09 16.84
N ILE A 132 21.53 6.27 16.30
CA ILE A 132 20.18 6.85 16.07
C ILE A 132 19.11 5.84 15.60
N TYR A 133 19.45 4.89 14.72
CA TYR A 133 18.49 3.88 14.23
C TYR A 133 18.23 2.74 15.22
N GLN A 134 19.23 2.29 15.99
CA GLN A 134 19.01 1.32 17.05
C GLN A 134 18.07 1.94 18.10
N ASP A 135 18.47 3.10 18.64
CA ASP A 135 17.69 3.87 19.61
C ASP A 135 16.24 4.06 19.12
N ALA A 136 16.06 4.34 17.83
CA ALA A 136 14.75 4.55 17.23
C ALA A 136 13.82 3.33 17.31
N PHE A 137 14.31 2.15 16.94
CA PHE A 137 13.52 0.93 17.02
C PHE A 137 13.40 0.42 18.46
N GLU A 138 14.43 0.61 19.27
CA GLU A 138 14.49 0.15 20.67
C GLU A 138 13.50 0.93 21.54
N ILE A 139 13.44 2.26 21.41
CA ILE A 139 12.43 3.12 22.05
C ILE A 139 10.99 2.68 21.72
N VAL A 140 10.74 2.16 20.52
CA VAL A 140 9.41 1.66 20.11
C VAL A 140 9.13 0.28 20.70
N ALA A 141 10.13 -0.60 20.80
CA ALA A 141 9.99 -1.96 21.34
C ALA A 141 9.93 -2.01 22.88
N GLU A 142 10.68 -1.15 23.59
CA GLU A 142 10.84 -1.07 25.05
C GLU A 142 9.51 -1.13 25.82
N LYS A 143 8.50 -0.34 25.42
CA LYS A 143 7.26 -0.17 26.19
C LYS A 143 6.07 -0.73 25.44
N ALA A 144 5.32 -1.63 26.09
CA ALA A 144 4.14 -2.28 25.52
C ALA A 144 3.14 -1.31 24.84
N ARG A 145 2.94 -0.09 25.39
CA ARG A 145 2.08 0.94 24.77
C ARG A 145 2.62 1.50 23.44
N ARG A 146 3.94 1.62 23.30
CA ARG A 146 4.62 2.06 22.08
C ARG A 146 4.71 0.92 21.07
N PHE A 147 5.05 -0.28 21.54
CA PHE A 147 5.11 -1.49 20.72
C PHE A 147 3.74 -1.83 20.11
N TRP A 148 2.64 -1.52 20.80
CA TRP A 148 1.27 -1.66 20.27
C TRP A 148 1.07 -0.92 18.92
N TRP A 149 1.70 0.24 18.75
CA TRP A 149 1.80 0.94 17.46
C TRP A 149 2.92 0.35 16.59
N GLY A 150 4.12 0.15 17.15
CA GLY A 150 5.31 -0.39 16.47
C GLY A 150 5.04 -1.61 15.60
N GLN A 151 4.47 -2.66 16.21
CA GLN A 151 4.16 -3.91 15.54
C GLN A 151 3.26 -3.75 14.31
N GLN A 152 2.39 -2.74 14.25
CA GLN A 152 1.30 -2.72 13.26
C GLN A 152 1.82 -2.48 11.85
N ILE A 153 2.90 -1.69 11.72
CA ILE A 153 3.63 -1.54 10.47
C ILE A 153 4.28 -2.86 10.06
N ASP A 154 4.94 -3.55 10.99
CA ASP A 154 5.63 -4.81 10.69
C ASP A 154 4.66 -5.94 10.33
N LEU A 155 3.54 -6.06 11.06
CA LEU A 155 2.44 -6.99 10.75
C LEU A 155 1.75 -6.67 9.41
N SER A 156 1.74 -5.40 8.98
CA SER A 156 1.21 -4.98 7.67
C SER A 156 2.20 -5.23 6.53
N ILE A 157 3.49 -5.12 6.80
CA ILE A 157 4.56 -5.37 5.82
C ILE A 157 4.56 -6.84 5.37
N VAL A 158 4.18 -7.81 6.22
CA VAL A 158 4.13 -9.23 5.83
C VAL A 158 3.15 -9.48 4.66
N PRO A 159 1.82 -9.26 4.77
CA PRO A 159 0.88 -9.44 3.66
C PRO A 159 1.16 -8.49 2.49
N TRP A 160 1.68 -7.28 2.74
CA TRP A 160 2.07 -6.36 1.67
C TRP A 160 3.26 -6.88 0.86
N SER A 161 4.27 -7.49 1.50
CA SER A 161 5.42 -8.09 0.80
C SER A 161 5.03 -9.29 -0.06
N VAL A 162 4.01 -10.06 0.35
CA VAL A 162 3.38 -11.10 -0.47
C VAL A 162 2.66 -10.48 -1.67
N LEU A 163 1.86 -9.42 -1.48
CA LEU A 163 1.22 -8.68 -2.58
C LEU A 163 2.25 -8.11 -3.58
N LEU A 164 3.34 -7.50 -3.10
CA LEU A 164 4.43 -7.03 -3.97
C LEU A 164 5.04 -8.19 -4.77
N ALA A 165 5.18 -9.38 -4.17
CA ALA A 165 5.71 -10.55 -4.86
C ALA A 165 4.74 -11.11 -5.92
N THR A 166 3.47 -11.35 -5.57
CA THR A 166 2.47 -11.90 -6.50
C THR A 166 2.10 -10.87 -7.57
N GLU A 167 1.56 -9.73 -7.17
CA GLU A 167 0.96 -8.73 -8.07
C GLU A 167 1.98 -7.85 -8.76
N GLY A 168 3.02 -7.46 -8.05
CA GLY A 168 4.14 -6.74 -8.65
C GLY A 168 4.79 -7.55 -9.79
N THR A 169 4.88 -8.87 -9.62
CA THR A 169 5.42 -9.77 -10.65
C THR A 169 4.39 -10.05 -11.75
N ARG A 170 3.10 -10.31 -11.40
CA ARG A 170 2.00 -10.50 -12.37
C ARG A 170 1.91 -9.32 -13.34
N ARG A 171 1.85 -8.10 -12.81
CA ARG A 171 1.71 -6.86 -13.59
C ARG A 171 3.05 -6.35 -14.18
N ARG A 172 4.17 -7.06 -13.90
CA ARG A 172 5.55 -6.73 -14.32
C ARG A 172 6.00 -5.32 -13.91
N ILE A 173 5.56 -4.85 -12.74
CA ILE A 173 5.93 -3.54 -12.21
C ILE A 173 7.46 -3.51 -11.98
N PRO A 174 8.18 -2.50 -12.52
CA PRO A 174 9.63 -2.44 -12.41
C PRO A 174 10.08 -2.11 -10.98
N HIS A 175 11.25 -2.63 -10.59
CA HIS A 175 11.93 -2.31 -9.32
C HIS A 175 11.11 -2.56 -8.03
N LEU A 176 10.33 -3.64 -7.95
CA LEU A 176 9.53 -4.04 -6.75
C LEU A 176 10.25 -3.91 -5.40
N PHE A 177 11.53 -4.30 -5.35
CA PHE A 177 12.36 -4.19 -4.15
C PHE A 177 12.51 -2.74 -3.65
N ALA A 178 12.49 -1.75 -4.54
CA ALA A 178 12.59 -0.34 -4.18
C ALA A 178 11.33 0.17 -3.45
N PHE A 179 10.14 -0.35 -3.76
CA PHE A 179 8.93 -0.06 -2.98
C PHE A 179 9.09 -0.59 -1.55
N LEU A 180 9.50 -1.86 -1.39
CA LEU A 180 9.73 -2.44 -0.06
C LEU A 180 10.85 -1.71 0.70
N SER A 181 11.93 -1.31 0.03
CA SER A 181 12.98 -0.50 0.64
C SER A 181 12.51 0.90 1.06
N LEU A 182 11.57 1.52 0.34
CA LEU A 182 10.96 2.78 0.78
C LEU A 182 10.08 2.60 2.03
N ALA A 183 9.40 1.45 2.19
CA ALA A 183 8.67 1.15 3.43
C ALA A 183 9.60 1.00 4.65
N GLN A 184 10.79 0.43 4.43
CA GLN A 184 11.79 0.22 5.49
C GLN A 184 12.70 1.44 5.75
N LEU A 185 12.78 2.40 4.81
CA LEU A 185 13.65 3.58 4.92
C LEU A 185 12.90 4.89 5.17
N VAL A 186 11.66 5.04 4.67
CA VAL A 186 10.84 6.24 4.86
C VAL A 186 9.72 5.91 5.83
N ASN A 187 8.63 5.31 5.33
CA ASN A 187 7.53 4.74 6.09
C ASN A 187 6.62 3.90 5.16
N LEU A 188 5.75 3.07 5.72
CA LEU A 188 4.92 2.15 4.93
C LEU A 188 3.90 2.91 4.08
N SER A 189 3.25 3.93 4.62
CA SER A 189 2.21 4.68 3.91
C SER A 189 2.73 5.36 2.64
N PHE A 190 3.93 5.95 2.64
CA PHE A 190 4.54 6.50 1.43
C PHE A 190 4.70 5.43 0.34
N ALA A 191 5.27 4.28 0.71
CA ALA A 191 5.57 3.21 -0.23
C ALA A 191 4.32 2.45 -0.72
N GLN A 192 3.34 2.23 0.17
CA GLN A 192 2.05 1.62 -0.14
C GLN A 192 1.26 2.51 -1.11
N ASN A 193 1.18 3.82 -0.87
CA ASN A 193 0.50 4.75 -1.77
C ASN A 193 1.20 4.85 -3.15
N LEU A 194 2.54 4.84 -3.19
CA LEU A 194 3.27 4.74 -4.46
C LEU A 194 3.01 3.42 -5.20
N PHE A 195 2.84 2.30 -4.48
CA PHE A 195 2.48 1.02 -5.10
C PHE A 195 1.03 1.01 -5.61
N HIS A 196 0.09 1.64 -4.91
CA HIS A 196 -1.27 1.86 -5.43
C HIS A 196 -1.28 2.69 -6.72
N VAL A 197 -0.42 3.72 -6.82
CA VAL A 197 -0.20 4.44 -8.10
C VAL A 197 0.41 3.51 -9.16
N ALA A 198 1.32 2.60 -8.80
CA ALA A 198 1.87 1.62 -9.74
C ALA A 198 0.77 0.69 -10.29
N LEU A 199 -0.08 0.12 -9.43
CA LEU A 199 -1.20 -0.74 -9.80
C LEU A 199 -2.17 -0.02 -10.77
N LEU A 200 -2.52 1.24 -10.49
CA LEU A 200 -3.37 2.07 -11.36
C LEU A 200 -2.73 2.40 -12.74
N LEU A 201 -1.41 2.29 -12.85
CA LEU A 201 -0.64 2.52 -14.07
C LEU A 201 -0.23 1.22 -14.79
N THR A 202 -0.45 0.05 -14.18
CA THR A 202 -0.23 -1.27 -14.80
C THR A 202 -1.48 -2.16 -14.67
N PRO A 203 -2.62 -1.77 -15.28
CA PRO A 203 -3.82 -2.62 -15.32
C PRO A 203 -3.55 -3.96 -16.03
N THR A 204 -2.93 -3.88 -17.21
CA THR A 204 -2.37 -5.03 -17.93
C THR A 204 -0.87 -5.18 -17.65
N PRO A 205 -0.30 -6.40 -17.74
CA PRO A 205 1.13 -6.62 -17.54
C PRO A 205 1.94 -5.87 -18.60
N LEU A 206 2.97 -5.14 -18.16
CA LEU A 206 3.73 -4.30 -19.10
C LEU A 206 4.33 -5.11 -20.27
N PRO A 207 4.32 -4.56 -21.50
CA PRO A 207 4.93 -5.21 -22.65
C PRO A 207 6.42 -5.46 -22.38
N HIS A 208 6.94 -6.59 -22.85
CA HIS A 208 8.31 -6.98 -22.56
C HIS A 208 9.28 -6.20 -23.45
N VAL A 209 9.62 -4.97 -23.03
CA VAL A 209 10.58 -4.10 -23.71
C VAL A 209 11.91 -4.84 -23.81
N ALA A 210 12.29 -5.23 -25.03
CA ALA A 210 13.49 -6.01 -25.32
C ALA A 210 14.76 -5.18 -25.14
N GLN A 211 15.16 -4.97 -23.88
CA GLN A 211 16.45 -4.38 -23.53
C GLN A 211 17.57 -5.31 -24.04
N GLN A 212 18.57 -4.74 -24.72
CA GLN A 212 19.67 -5.53 -25.26
C GLN A 212 20.38 -6.31 -24.14
N PRO A 213 20.71 -7.60 -24.34
CA PRO A 213 21.21 -8.47 -23.28
C PRO A 213 22.65 -8.11 -22.89
N THR A 214 22.76 -7.23 -21.89
CA THR A 214 23.99 -6.90 -21.17
C THR A 214 24.74 -8.16 -20.71
N ARG A 215 26.04 -8.01 -20.38
CA ARG A 215 26.80 -9.12 -19.77
C ARG A 215 26.15 -9.62 -18.46
N TRP A 216 25.59 -8.71 -17.66
CA TRP A 216 24.97 -9.07 -16.38
C TRP A 216 23.62 -9.78 -16.56
N THR A 217 22.77 -9.37 -17.50
CA THR A 217 21.54 -10.15 -17.78
C THR A 217 21.88 -11.56 -18.27
N ARG A 218 22.89 -11.73 -19.14
CA ARG A 218 23.33 -13.08 -19.56
C ARG A 218 23.81 -13.98 -18.41
N ILE A 219 24.63 -13.46 -17.49
CA ILE A 219 25.09 -14.26 -16.33
C ILE A 219 23.92 -14.51 -15.37
N ARG A 220 23.05 -13.51 -15.12
CA ARG A 220 21.83 -13.68 -14.32
C ARG A 220 20.94 -14.78 -14.90
N ASP A 221 20.71 -14.78 -16.21
CA ASP A 221 19.78 -15.70 -16.89
C ASP A 221 20.36 -17.11 -17.04
N ALA A 222 21.69 -17.27 -16.91
CA ALA A 222 22.34 -18.58 -16.78
C ALA A 222 22.20 -19.18 -15.37
N VAL A 223 22.16 -18.36 -14.32
CA VAL A 223 21.96 -18.81 -12.92
C VAL A 223 20.47 -18.95 -12.58
N PHE A 224 19.64 -18.05 -13.09
CA PHE A 224 18.21 -17.95 -12.85
C PHE A 224 17.47 -17.86 -14.20
N PRO A 225 17.16 -19.01 -14.85
CA PRO A 225 16.54 -19.00 -16.17
C PRO A 225 15.19 -18.26 -16.18
N PRO A 226 14.84 -17.60 -17.30
CA PRO A 226 13.59 -16.84 -17.41
C PRO A 226 12.39 -17.75 -17.17
N LYS A 227 11.54 -17.35 -16.23
CA LYS A 227 10.41 -18.17 -15.77
C LYS A 227 9.29 -18.18 -16.82
N PRO A 228 8.60 -19.32 -17.03
CA PRO A 228 7.49 -19.39 -17.97
C PRO A 228 6.33 -18.46 -17.56
N PRO A 229 5.48 -18.03 -18.51
CA PRO A 229 4.28 -17.27 -18.20
C PRO A 229 3.39 -18.03 -17.20
N ASN A 230 2.71 -17.30 -16.32
CA ASN A 230 1.81 -17.83 -15.28
C ASN A 230 2.49 -18.79 -14.27
N TRP A 231 3.82 -18.72 -14.14
CA TRP A 231 4.56 -19.33 -13.03
C TRP A 231 4.38 -18.52 -11.73
N THR A 232 4.07 -19.21 -10.64
CA THR A 232 4.13 -18.64 -9.28
C THR A 232 4.92 -19.55 -8.34
N LEU A 233 5.67 -18.96 -7.41
CA LEU A 233 6.31 -19.69 -6.32
C LEU A 233 5.28 -20.53 -5.55
N SER A 234 5.69 -21.70 -5.06
CA SER A 234 4.80 -22.57 -4.27
C SER A 234 4.30 -21.86 -3.00
N PRO A 235 3.00 -21.95 -2.66
CA PRO A 235 2.42 -21.32 -1.46
C PRO A 235 3.15 -21.67 -0.16
N GLY A 236 3.68 -22.89 -0.05
CA GLY A 236 4.47 -23.35 1.11
C GLY A 236 5.73 -22.52 1.38
N LEU A 237 6.36 -21.92 0.37
CA LEU A 237 7.53 -21.07 0.55
C LEU A 237 7.16 -19.65 0.99
N PHE A 238 6.04 -19.10 0.51
CA PHE A 238 5.49 -17.85 1.07
C PHE A 238 4.99 -18.06 2.51
N LEU A 239 4.37 -19.20 2.80
CA LEU A 239 3.95 -19.62 4.14
C LEU A 239 5.14 -19.66 5.11
N LEU A 240 6.21 -20.38 4.76
CA LEU A 240 7.43 -20.45 5.58
C LEU A 240 8.05 -19.06 5.80
N SER A 241 8.13 -18.25 4.73
CA SER A 241 8.63 -16.87 4.79
C SER A 241 7.79 -15.99 5.73
N SER A 242 6.47 -16.15 5.72
CA SER A 242 5.55 -15.37 6.56
C SER A 242 5.62 -15.82 8.02
N LEU A 243 5.69 -17.12 8.28
CA LEU A 243 5.83 -17.68 9.64
C LEU A 243 7.14 -17.21 10.31
N VAL A 244 8.27 -17.23 9.59
CA VAL A 244 9.54 -16.71 10.11
C VAL A 244 9.44 -15.20 10.38
N SER A 245 8.75 -14.44 9.52
CA SER A 245 8.53 -13.00 9.71
C SER A 245 7.70 -12.71 10.97
N TYR A 246 6.57 -13.40 11.17
CA TYR A 246 5.77 -13.26 12.40
C TYR A 246 6.52 -13.72 13.66
N GLY A 247 7.32 -14.78 13.57
CA GLY A 247 8.18 -15.21 14.68
C GLY A 247 9.22 -14.16 15.06
N ALA A 248 9.84 -13.49 14.09
CA ALA A 248 10.79 -12.41 14.34
C ALA A 248 10.10 -11.16 14.94
N ILE A 249 8.90 -10.81 14.46
CA ILE A 249 8.07 -9.72 15.04
C ILE A 249 7.70 -10.02 16.50
N PHE A 250 7.28 -11.26 16.80
CA PHE A 250 6.96 -11.70 18.16
C PHE A 250 8.15 -11.58 19.12
N LEU A 251 9.38 -11.79 18.64
CA LEU A 251 10.59 -11.72 19.47
C LEU A 251 11.09 -10.30 19.75
N LEU A 252 10.71 -9.28 18.96
CA LEU A 252 11.17 -7.89 19.13
C LEU A 252 11.05 -7.32 20.56
N PRO A 253 9.88 -7.37 21.26
CA PRO A 253 9.75 -6.78 22.60
C PRO A 253 10.48 -7.58 23.68
N TYR A 254 10.81 -8.85 23.43
CA TYR A 254 11.64 -9.67 24.33
C TYR A 254 13.15 -9.50 24.07
N ALA A 255 13.51 -8.86 22.95
CA ALA A 255 14.89 -8.58 22.57
C ALA A 255 15.33 -7.14 22.88
N ALA A 256 14.40 -6.21 23.12
CA ALA A 256 14.69 -4.86 23.60
C ALA A 256 15.46 -4.88 24.92
N GLU A 257 16.32 -3.88 25.15
CA GLU A 257 17.26 -3.81 26.29
C GLU A 257 18.32 -4.93 26.32
N THR A 258 18.39 -5.79 25.29
CA THR A 258 19.38 -6.88 25.19
C THR A 258 20.38 -6.68 24.05
N PRO A 259 21.62 -7.21 24.15
CA PRO A 259 22.57 -7.21 23.04
C PRO A 259 22.12 -8.05 21.82
N SER A 260 20.97 -8.74 21.89
CA SER A 260 20.37 -9.44 20.76
C SER A 260 19.49 -8.55 19.88
N PHE A 261 19.08 -7.35 20.35
CA PHE A 261 18.08 -6.50 19.69
C PHE A 261 18.38 -6.27 18.21
N ASN A 262 19.58 -5.78 17.88
CA ASN A 262 20.02 -5.54 16.50
C ASN A 262 19.98 -6.79 15.60
N ARG A 263 20.16 -8.00 16.17
CA ARG A 263 20.08 -9.26 15.42
C ARG A 263 18.63 -9.62 15.12
N VAL A 264 17.74 -9.52 16.11
CA VAL A 264 16.30 -9.80 15.94
C VAL A 264 15.66 -8.80 14.98
N LEU A 265 15.95 -7.50 15.17
CA LEU A 265 15.57 -6.43 14.25
C LEU A 265 16.10 -6.68 12.82
N GLY A 266 17.38 -7.03 12.68
CA GLY A 266 17.99 -7.37 11.40
C GLY A 266 17.30 -8.52 10.68
N VAL A 267 16.95 -9.58 11.41
CA VAL A 267 16.17 -10.72 10.89
C VAL A 267 14.77 -10.27 10.48
N THR A 268 14.03 -9.55 11.32
CA THR A 268 12.67 -9.04 10.98
C THR A 268 12.68 -8.21 9.71
N ARG A 269 13.62 -7.27 9.58
CA ARG A 269 13.75 -6.41 8.39
C ARG A 269 14.16 -7.22 7.16
N ALA A 270 15.09 -8.16 7.27
CA ALA A 270 15.54 -9.02 6.16
C ALA A 270 14.45 -9.99 5.67
N CYS A 271 13.71 -10.62 6.58
CA CYS A 271 12.65 -11.57 6.25
C CYS A 271 11.51 -10.94 5.44
N SER A 272 11.23 -9.64 5.62
CA SER A 272 10.26 -8.92 4.77
C SER A 272 10.60 -8.95 3.26
N TYR A 273 11.88 -9.09 2.90
CA TYR A 273 12.30 -9.19 1.49
C TYR A 273 12.19 -10.62 0.93
N ALA A 274 12.05 -11.64 1.78
CA ALA A 274 12.10 -13.03 1.34
C ALA A 274 11.00 -13.40 0.32
N PRO A 275 9.73 -12.92 0.38
CA PRO A 275 8.74 -13.16 -0.67
C PRO A 275 9.19 -12.66 -2.05
N LEU A 276 9.77 -11.44 -2.11
CA LEU A 276 10.30 -10.86 -3.35
C LEU A 276 11.54 -11.59 -3.86
N LEU A 277 12.46 -11.94 -2.96
CA LEU A 277 13.71 -12.63 -3.31
C LEU A 277 13.43 -14.07 -3.78
N LEU A 278 12.55 -14.81 -3.11
CA LEU A 278 12.14 -16.16 -3.50
C LEU A 278 11.36 -16.14 -4.83
N GLN A 279 10.35 -15.29 -4.98
CA GLN A 279 9.59 -15.17 -6.24
C GLN A 279 10.52 -14.85 -7.43
N ARG A 280 11.59 -14.08 -7.22
CA ARG A 280 12.57 -13.76 -8.26
C ARG A 280 13.63 -14.85 -8.49
N ALA A 281 14.26 -15.37 -7.44
CA ALA A 281 15.46 -16.21 -7.50
C ALA A 281 15.22 -17.71 -7.34
N ALA A 282 14.05 -18.15 -6.86
CA ALA A 282 13.77 -19.59 -6.78
C ALA A 282 13.80 -20.26 -8.17
N PRO A 283 14.33 -21.48 -8.31
CA PRO A 283 14.29 -22.23 -9.57
C PRO A 283 12.86 -22.56 -9.98
N VAL A 284 12.66 -22.87 -11.26
CA VAL A 284 11.31 -23.14 -11.83
C VAL A 284 10.61 -24.31 -11.10
N SER A 285 11.36 -25.29 -10.60
CA SER A 285 10.86 -26.44 -9.85
C SER A 285 10.30 -26.13 -8.44
N TRP A 286 10.52 -24.93 -7.91
CA TRP A 286 9.97 -24.50 -6.60
C TRP A 286 8.61 -23.81 -6.71
N GLY A 287 8.03 -23.76 -7.91
CA GLY A 287 6.72 -23.19 -8.19
C GLY A 287 5.97 -23.99 -9.23
N ALA A 288 4.72 -23.60 -9.47
CA ALA A 288 3.85 -24.25 -10.44
C ALA A 288 3.45 -23.26 -11.54
N VAL A 289 3.21 -23.80 -12.74
CA VAL A 289 2.60 -23.07 -13.85
C VAL A 289 1.12 -23.39 -13.84
N TYR A 290 0.28 -22.39 -13.60
CA TYR A 290 -1.17 -22.58 -13.54
C TYR A 290 -1.80 -22.28 -14.90
N PRO A 291 -2.57 -23.22 -15.49
CA PRO A 291 -3.19 -23.02 -16.80
C PRO A 291 -4.35 -22.01 -16.78
N GLY A 292 -4.91 -21.73 -15.60
CA GLY A 292 -5.91 -20.70 -15.36
C GLY A 292 -5.76 -20.11 -13.96
N HIS A 293 -6.08 -18.82 -13.80
CA HIS A 293 -5.75 -18.02 -12.61
C HIS A 293 -6.34 -18.57 -11.30
N HIS A 294 -7.56 -19.10 -11.33
CA HIS A 294 -8.31 -19.50 -10.13
C HIS A 294 -7.65 -20.61 -9.30
N LYS A 295 -6.84 -21.48 -9.91
CA LYS A 295 -6.11 -22.53 -9.18
C LYS A 295 -4.89 -22.02 -8.43
N ALA A 296 -4.38 -20.82 -8.76
CA ALA A 296 -3.36 -20.12 -7.98
C ALA A 296 -4.01 -19.28 -6.86
N GLN A 297 -5.16 -18.65 -7.13
CA GLN A 297 -5.88 -17.82 -6.16
C GLN A 297 -6.21 -18.57 -4.87
N ALA A 298 -6.81 -19.77 -4.95
CA ALA A 298 -7.25 -20.52 -3.76
C ALA A 298 -6.14 -20.73 -2.70
N ALA A 299 -4.91 -21.04 -3.13
CA ALA A 299 -3.80 -21.25 -2.20
C ALA A 299 -3.12 -19.95 -1.73
N LEU A 300 -3.35 -18.83 -2.43
CA LEU A 300 -3.04 -17.49 -1.90
C LEU A 300 -4.08 -17.07 -0.86
N THR A 301 -5.37 -17.41 -1.04
CA THR A 301 -6.43 -17.16 -0.05
C THR A 301 -6.10 -17.79 1.30
N ASP A 302 -5.69 -19.06 1.34
CA ASP A 302 -5.32 -19.73 2.59
C ASP A 302 -4.06 -19.14 3.24
N LEU A 303 -3.13 -18.63 2.43
CA LEU A 303 -1.99 -17.84 2.93
C LEU A 303 -2.45 -16.51 3.54
N PHE A 304 -3.34 -15.75 2.88
CA PHE A 304 -3.90 -14.51 3.42
C PHE A 304 -4.74 -14.74 4.69
N ARG A 305 -5.54 -15.81 4.75
CA ARG A 305 -6.26 -16.25 5.96
C ARG A 305 -5.31 -16.50 7.14
N LEU A 306 -4.19 -17.18 6.91
CA LEU A 306 -3.20 -17.38 7.98
C LEU A 306 -2.49 -16.08 8.36
N MET A 307 -2.16 -15.21 7.41
CA MET A 307 -1.58 -13.89 7.71
C MET A 307 -2.55 -13.00 8.50
N SER A 308 -3.85 -13.05 8.19
CA SER A 308 -4.94 -12.46 8.95
C SER A 308 -4.98 -13.01 10.38
N PHE A 309 -5.04 -14.34 10.55
CA PHE A 309 -5.04 -15.00 11.85
C PHE A 309 -3.82 -14.63 12.71
N MET A 310 -2.61 -14.76 12.17
CA MET A 310 -1.36 -14.43 12.87
C MET A 310 -1.30 -12.95 13.26
N SER A 311 -1.72 -12.04 12.37
CA SER A 311 -1.80 -10.60 12.68
C SER A 311 -2.78 -10.30 13.81
N ALA A 312 -3.99 -10.86 13.75
CA ALA A 312 -5.00 -10.68 14.80
C ALA A 312 -4.55 -11.28 16.14
N THR A 313 -3.90 -12.45 16.14
CA THR A 313 -3.35 -13.07 17.35
C THR A 313 -2.27 -12.20 17.98
N LEU A 314 -1.26 -11.77 17.21
CA LEU A 314 -0.17 -10.94 17.73
C LEU A 314 -0.66 -9.56 18.19
N HIS A 315 -1.52 -8.91 17.41
CA HIS A 315 -2.13 -7.64 17.81
C HIS A 315 -3.00 -7.79 19.07
N GLY A 316 -3.75 -8.88 19.20
CA GLY A 316 -4.53 -9.21 20.40
C GLY A 316 -3.65 -9.42 21.63
N MET A 317 -2.55 -10.18 21.50
CA MET A 317 -1.56 -10.37 22.58
C MET A 317 -0.93 -9.05 23.02
N ALA A 318 -0.51 -8.21 22.07
CA ALA A 318 0.06 -6.89 22.36
C ALA A 318 -0.97 -5.88 22.90
N THR A 319 -2.24 -6.02 22.53
CA THR A 319 -3.34 -5.24 23.13
C THR A 319 -3.56 -5.66 24.58
N PHE A 320 -3.59 -6.97 24.86
CA PHE A 320 -3.72 -7.49 26.21
C PHE A 320 -2.54 -7.10 27.12
N THR A 321 -1.29 -7.24 26.66
CA THR A 321 -0.12 -6.79 27.43
C THR A 321 -0.08 -5.27 27.56
N GLY A 322 -0.36 -4.53 26.48
CA GLY A 322 -0.48 -3.07 26.49
C GLY A 322 -1.47 -2.58 27.54
N LEU A 323 -2.67 -3.17 27.60
CA LEU A 323 -3.66 -2.87 28.64
C LEU A 323 -3.15 -3.26 30.03
N ARG A 324 -2.65 -4.49 30.21
CA ARG A 324 -2.16 -5.00 31.49
C ARG A 324 -1.06 -4.12 32.11
N TYR A 325 -0.12 -3.63 31.31
CA TYR A 325 0.97 -2.75 31.77
C TYR A 325 0.57 -1.28 31.95
N ASN A 326 -0.61 -0.85 31.47
CA ASN A 326 -1.06 0.56 31.56
C ASN A 326 -2.33 0.76 32.41
N LEU A 327 -2.94 -0.32 32.93
CA LEU A 327 -3.98 -0.27 33.95
C LEU A 327 -3.49 0.54 35.18
N PRO A 328 -4.20 1.60 35.60
CA PRO A 328 -3.90 2.28 36.86
C PRO A 328 -4.34 1.43 38.06
N ASP A 329 -3.85 1.80 39.23
CA ASP A 329 -4.19 1.16 40.50
C ASP A 329 -5.69 1.15 40.78
N SER A 330 -6.13 0.14 41.55
CA SER A 330 -7.54 -0.06 41.92
C SER A 330 -8.10 1.02 42.85
N HIS A 331 -7.23 1.83 43.45
CA HIS A 331 -7.61 2.94 44.32
C HIS A 331 -6.88 4.22 43.91
N TYR A 332 -7.38 5.37 44.36
CA TYR A 332 -6.68 6.64 44.22
C TYR A 332 -6.90 7.50 45.47
N HIS A 333 -5.92 8.35 45.78
CA HIS A 333 -6.08 9.36 46.81
C HIS A 333 -6.89 10.53 46.25
N ARG A 334 -8.08 10.73 46.79
CA ARG A 334 -8.88 11.91 46.52
C ARG A 334 -8.42 13.02 47.46
N HIS A 335 -7.89 14.11 46.93
CA HIS A 335 -7.49 15.27 47.73
C HIS A 335 -8.72 16.04 48.24
N SER A 336 -9.43 15.47 49.22
CA SER A 336 -10.45 16.16 49.98
C SER A 336 -9.81 17.16 50.94
N ARG A 337 -10.22 18.43 50.86
CA ARG A 337 -9.71 19.52 51.71
C ARG A 337 -9.98 19.33 53.21
N LEU A 338 -10.85 18.37 53.57
CA LEU A 338 -11.23 18.04 54.95
C LEU A 338 -10.79 16.62 55.40
N LEU A 339 -10.41 15.74 54.46
CA LEU A 339 -10.06 14.34 54.73
C LEU A 339 -8.83 13.94 53.91
N PRO A 340 -7.60 14.03 54.47
CA PRO A 340 -6.37 13.75 53.72
C PRO A 340 -6.13 12.27 53.38
N TRP A 341 -7.00 11.35 53.83
CA TRP A 341 -6.86 9.90 53.69
C TRP A 341 -8.04 9.24 52.96
N ASP A 342 -8.76 9.98 52.12
CA ASP A 342 -9.89 9.46 51.34
C ASP A 342 -9.38 8.59 50.17
N ILE A 343 -9.52 7.26 50.32
CA ILE A 343 -9.04 6.23 49.39
C ILE A 343 -10.24 5.68 48.62
N GLU A 344 -10.56 6.32 47.50
CA GLU A 344 -11.70 5.92 46.66
C GLU A 344 -11.29 4.83 45.66
N LYS A 345 -12.16 3.82 45.48
CA LYS A 345 -11.92 2.67 44.61
C LYS A 345 -12.33 2.99 43.17
N ARG A 346 -11.37 2.96 42.24
CA ARG A 346 -11.62 3.19 40.81
C ARG A 346 -12.54 2.12 40.23
N SER A 347 -13.44 2.55 39.34
CA SER A 347 -14.27 1.60 38.59
C SER A 347 -13.43 0.82 37.57
N ASN A 348 -13.80 -0.43 37.26
CA ASN A 348 -13.08 -1.20 36.23
C ASN A 348 -13.11 -0.49 34.86
N TRP A 349 -14.19 0.24 34.55
CA TRP A 349 -14.33 1.04 33.34
C TRP A 349 -13.36 2.24 33.28
N GLU A 350 -13.22 2.99 34.37
CA GLU A 350 -12.23 4.08 34.49
C GLU A 350 -10.81 3.54 34.29
N ARG A 351 -10.51 2.37 34.88
CA ARG A 351 -9.19 1.73 34.76
C ARG A 351 -8.90 1.28 33.33
N THR A 352 -9.84 0.64 32.64
CA THR A 352 -9.64 0.21 31.24
C THR A 352 -9.61 1.39 30.28
N THR A 353 -10.50 2.38 30.40
CA THR A 353 -10.47 3.59 29.56
C THR A 353 -9.19 4.40 29.77
N THR A 354 -8.68 4.50 31.01
CA THR A 354 -7.35 5.11 31.28
C THR A 354 -6.21 4.31 30.63
N ALA A 355 -6.27 2.97 30.65
CA ALA A 355 -5.27 2.13 29.98
C ALA A 355 -5.30 2.31 28.44
N VAL A 356 -6.48 2.33 27.83
CA VAL A 356 -6.67 2.62 26.39
C VAL A 356 -6.15 4.03 26.06
N GLY A 357 -6.50 5.04 26.86
CA GLY A 357 -6.01 6.41 26.69
C GLY A 357 -4.49 6.52 26.74
N ARG A 358 -3.83 5.75 27.63
CA ARG A 358 -2.36 5.64 27.71
C ARG A 358 -1.75 4.94 26.49
N ILE A 359 -2.44 3.99 25.86
CA ILE A 359 -1.97 3.31 24.64
C ILE A 359 -2.07 4.25 23.43
N LEU A 360 -3.24 4.84 23.20
CA LEU A 360 -3.46 5.77 22.08
C LEU A 360 -2.62 7.04 22.22
N GLY A 361 -2.58 7.61 23.43
CA GLY A 361 -1.79 8.79 23.77
C GLY A 361 -0.27 8.57 23.78
N SER A 362 0.22 7.32 23.70
CA SER A 362 1.67 7.05 23.63
C SER A 362 2.35 7.62 22.38
N THR A 363 1.56 7.95 21.34
CA THR A 363 2.00 8.75 20.19
C THR A 363 2.53 10.13 20.59
N LEU A 364 2.12 10.68 21.73
CA LEU A 364 2.59 11.95 22.27
C LEU A 364 3.86 11.81 23.15
N ASP A 365 4.21 10.59 23.60
CA ASP A 365 5.38 10.35 24.46
C ASP A 365 6.71 10.70 23.77
N HIS A 366 6.83 10.43 22.47
CA HIS A 366 8.09 10.51 21.74
C HIS A 366 7.86 10.67 20.22
N PRO A 367 8.62 11.53 19.51
CA PRO A 367 8.40 11.82 18.08
C PRO A 367 8.45 10.61 17.15
N ILE A 368 9.13 9.52 17.52
CA ILE A 368 9.14 8.28 16.73
C ILE A 368 7.84 7.49 16.89
N VAL A 369 7.28 7.46 18.10
CA VAL A 369 5.99 6.80 18.34
C VAL A 369 4.87 7.59 17.66
N ALA A 370 5.00 8.92 17.60
CA ALA A 370 4.19 9.77 16.71
C ALA A 370 4.35 9.36 15.24
N ALA A 371 5.59 9.22 14.74
CA ALA A 371 5.87 8.84 13.35
C ALA A 371 5.17 7.53 12.96
N VAL A 372 5.34 6.49 13.78
CA VAL A 372 4.72 5.17 13.59
C VAL A 372 3.20 5.27 13.71
N GLY A 373 2.67 5.98 14.69
CA GLY A 373 1.22 6.14 14.86
C GLY A 373 0.56 6.83 13.66
N TYR A 374 1.16 7.91 13.15
CA TYR A 374 0.69 8.56 11.93
C TYR A 374 0.84 7.67 10.70
N ASP A 375 1.92 6.89 10.59
CA ASP A 375 2.09 5.94 9.48
C ASP A 375 1.03 4.83 9.49
N VAL A 376 0.72 4.27 10.66
CA VAL A 376 -0.35 3.26 10.84
C VAL A 376 -1.69 3.82 10.37
N LEU A 377 -2.02 5.04 10.79
CA LEU A 377 -3.27 5.72 10.41
C LEU A 377 -3.32 6.02 8.90
N LEU A 378 -2.23 6.51 8.31
CA LEU A 378 -2.16 6.82 6.87
C LEU A 378 -2.16 5.56 6.00
N SER A 379 -1.51 4.49 6.43
CA SER A 379 -1.51 3.21 5.70
C SER A 379 -2.86 2.51 5.78
N GLY A 380 -3.55 2.58 6.93
CA GLY A 380 -4.92 2.06 7.10
C GLY A 380 -5.95 2.87 6.30
N ALA A 381 -5.87 4.21 6.33
CA ALA A 381 -6.67 5.08 5.47
C ALA A 381 -6.46 4.75 3.98
N SER A 382 -5.20 4.60 3.56
CA SER A 382 -4.81 4.21 2.20
C SER A 382 -5.33 2.82 1.80
N ALA A 383 -5.30 1.83 2.69
CA ALA A 383 -5.73 0.47 2.40
C ALA A 383 -7.26 0.34 2.30
N GLY A 384 -8.03 0.95 3.21
CA GLY A 384 -9.50 0.99 3.07
C GLY A 384 -9.95 1.81 1.85
N LEU A 385 -9.28 2.93 1.56
CA LEU A 385 -9.51 3.69 0.33
C LEU A 385 -9.20 2.85 -0.92
N TRP A 386 -8.14 2.04 -0.91
CA TRP A 386 -7.84 1.11 -2.00
C TRP A 386 -8.98 0.10 -2.22
N ALA A 387 -9.54 -0.47 -1.15
CA ALA A 387 -10.67 -1.39 -1.24
C ALA A 387 -11.89 -0.76 -1.94
N ALA A 388 -12.29 0.45 -1.56
CA ALA A 388 -13.38 1.19 -2.23
C ALA A 388 -13.06 1.59 -3.68
N VAL A 389 -11.81 1.97 -3.94
CA VAL A 389 -11.34 2.39 -5.27
C VAL A 389 -11.29 1.22 -6.26
N ARG A 390 -10.93 0.03 -5.78
CA ARG A 390 -10.97 -1.22 -6.56
C ARG A 390 -12.34 -1.89 -6.56
N SER A 391 -13.23 -1.50 -5.64
CA SER A 391 -14.53 -2.13 -5.43
C SER A 391 -14.38 -3.64 -5.23
N LEU A 392 -13.49 -4.01 -4.30
CA LEU A 392 -13.33 -5.38 -3.81
C LEU A 392 -14.61 -5.77 -3.07
N SER A 393 -15.19 -6.96 -3.31
CA SER A 393 -16.42 -7.30 -2.59
C SER A 393 -16.13 -7.54 -1.10
N ALA A 394 -17.14 -7.31 -0.26
CA ALA A 394 -17.07 -7.71 1.15
C ALA A 394 -16.79 -9.22 1.29
N GLY A 395 -17.28 -10.04 0.35
CA GLY A 395 -17.00 -11.47 0.24
C GLY A 395 -15.51 -11.77 0.06
N ASP A 396 -14.83 -11.12 -0.89
CA ASP A 396 -13.39 -11.32 -1.16
C ASP A 396 -12.52 -10.97 0.06
N ILE A 397 -12.86 -9.87 0.74
CA ILE A 397 -12.16 -9.42 1.95
C ILE A 397 -12.40 -10.40 3.10
N LEU A 398 -13.65 -10.82 3.35
CA LEU A 398 -13.98 -11.79 4.40
C LEU A 398 -13.39 -13.18 4.12
N THR A 399 -13.40 -13.64 2.87
CA THR A 399 -12.78 -14.90 2.44
C THR A 399 -11.27 -14.90 2.63
N SER A 400 -10.62 -13.73 2.55
CA SER A 400 -9.19 -13.53 2.85
C SER A 400 -8.85 -13.42 4.35
N VAL A 401 -9.87 -13.34 5.22
CA VAL A 401 -9.70 -13.00 6.65
C VAL A 401 -10.22 -14.07 7.58
N VAL A 402 -11.44 -14.54 7.37
CA VAL A 402 -12.18 -15.40 8.29
C VAL A 402 -11.90 -16.87 7.95
N PRO A 403 -11.29 -17.65 8.85
CA PRO A 403 -11.15 -19.09 8.64
C PRO A 403 -12.52 -19.74 8.40
N LEU A 404 -12.60 -20.66 7.45
CA LEU A 404 -13.82 -21.37 7.03
C LEU A 404 -14.90 -20.52 6.33
N TYR A 405 -14.73 -19.19 6.18
CA TYR A 405 -15.64 -18.39 5.34
C TYR A 405 -15.27 -18.53 3.86
N ASN A 406 -16.07 -19.31 3.12
CA ASN A 406 -16.10 -19.31 1.66
C ASN A 406 -17.42 -18.63 1.23
N ASP A 407 -17.35 -17.56 0.44
CA ASP A 407 -18.52 -17.12 -0.31
C ASP A 407 -18.81 -18.15 -1.42
N SER A 408 -20.05 -18.64 -1.49
CA SER A 408 -20.49 -19.59 -2.50
C SER A 408 -20.68 -18.96 -3.89
N SER A 409 -20.68 -17.63 -3.99
CA SER A 409 -20.68 -16.92 -5.28
C SER A 409 -19.43 -17.26 -6.12
N VAL A 410 -18.25 -17.22 -5.50
CA VAL A 410 -16.93 -17.35 -6.13
C VAL A 410 -16.72 -18.73 -6.78
N THR A 411 -17.30 -19.79 -6.21
CA THR A 411 -17.09 -21.17 -6.67
C THR A 411 -17.95 -21.57 -7.89
N SER A 412 -18.84 -20.69 -8.37
CA SER A 412 -19.88 -21.03 -9.37
C SER A 412 -19.53 -20.67 -10.83
N GLY A 413 -18.31 -20.23 -11.09
CA GLY A 413 -17.80 -19.84 -12.42
C GLY A 413 -17.22 -20.97 -13.27
N GLU A 414 -17.92 -22.10 -13.45
CA GLU A 414 -17.55 -23.06 -14.51
C GLU A 414 -18.13 -22.64 -15.88
N PRO A 415 -17.36 -22.79 -16.98
CA PRO A 415 -17.87 -22.48 -18.32
C PRO A 415 -18.92 -23.51 -18.74
N ALA A 416 -20.13 -23.03 -19.03
CA ALA A 416 -21.23 -23.86 -19.54
C ALA A 416 -20.98 -24.27 -21.00
N ASP A 417 -20.17 -25.31 -21.19
CA ASP A 417 -19.89 -25.89 -22.50
C ASP A 417 -21.17 -26.47 -23.14
N GLN A 418 -21.26 -26.37 -24.47
CA GLN A 418 -22.51 -26.68 -25.18
C GLN A 418 -22.57 -28.14 -25.65
N SER A 419 -23.81 -28.68 -25.71
CA SER A 419 -24.16 -30.09 -26.00
C SER A 419 -24.03 -31.02 -24.77
N SER A 420 -24.95 -31.97 -24.50
CA SER A 420 -25.97 -32.54 -25.39
C SER A 420 -27.35 -32.78 -24.75
N ARG A 421 -28.38 -32.17 -25.36
CA ARG A 421 -29.75 -32.68 -25.57
C ARG A 421 -30.19 -33.94 -24.80
N SER A 422 -31.06 -33.78 -23.79
CA SER A 422 -32.13 -34.76 -23.51
C SER A 422 -33.39 -34.10 -22.95
N THR A 423 -34.55 -34.59 -23.36
CA THR A 423 -35.88 -34.01 -23.09
C THR A 423 -36.52 -34.52 -21.80
N ARG A 424 -37.15 -33.63 -21.03
CA ARG A 424 -38.58 -33.79 -20.65
C ARG A 424 -39.25 -32.53 -20.07
N SER A 425 -40.33 -32.11 -20.73
CA SER A 425 -41.56 -31.51 -20.20
C SER A 425 -41.49 -30.61 -18.93
N ALA A 426 -41.61 -29.31 -19.13
CA ALA A 426 -42.10 -28.36 -18.12
C ALA A 426 -43.40 -27.70 -18.60
N SER A 427 -44.48 -27.76 -17.80
CA SER A 427 -45.80 -27.25 -18.18
C SER A 427 -46.59 -26.72 -16.98
N VAL A 428 -46.39 -25.45 -16.59
CA VAL A 428 -47.27 -24.75 -15.65
C VAL A 428 -47.76 -23.42 -16.25
N ARG A 429 -49.07 -23.22 -16.10
CA ARG A 429 -49.91 -22.17 -16.69
C ARG A 429 -49.42 -20.75 -16.44
N ARG A 430 -49.37 -19.95 -17.51
CA ARG A 430 -49.36 -18.48 -17.48
C ARG A 430 -50.75 -17.98 -17.07
N SER A 431 -50.90 -17.41 -15.86
CA SER A 431 -52.12 -16.74 -15.44
C SER A 431 -52.16 -15.31 -15.99
N GLY A 432 -53.35 -14.81 -16.36
CA GLY A 432 -53.52 -13.47 -16.94
C GLY A 432 -54.64 -12.70 -16.25
N ARG A 433 -54.59 -11.37 -16.33
CA ARG A 433 -55.71 -10.50 -15.96
C ARG A 433 -55.85 -9.36 -16.97
N SER A 434 -57.08 -9.13 -17.42
CA SER A 434 -57.39 -8.21 -18.53
C SER A 434 -58.13 -6.96 -18.04
N ARG A 435 -57.77 -5.80 -18.63
CA ARG A 435 -58.56 -4.56 -18.83
C ARG A 435 -57.64 -3.51 -19.46
N LYS A 436 -58.07 -2.61 -20.35
CA LYS A 436 -59.38 -2.40 -21.00
C LYS A 436 -59.12 -1.66 -22.33
N ALA A 437 -59.87 -1.94 -23.39
CA ALA A 437 -59.71 -1.28 -24.70
C ALA A 437 -60.95 -0.47 -25.09
N SER A 438 -60.73 0.74 -25.65
CA SER A 438 -61.69 1.45 -26.51
C SER A 438 -61.05 2.74 -27.09
N GLY A 439 -60.80 2.78 -28.39
CA GLY A 439 -60.44 3.98 -29.15
C GLY A 439 -61.07 3.89 -30.54
N VAL A 440 -61.88 4.88 -30.94
CA VAL A 440 -62.81 4.74 -32.08
C VAL A 440 -63.06 6.10 -32.77
N LYS A 441 -62.88 6.14 -34.12
CA LYS A 441 -63.17 7.26 -35.06
C LYS A 441 -62.28 8.50 -34.90
N SER A 442 -62.00 9.32 -35.91
CA SER A 442 -62.52 9.47 -37.30
C SER A 442 -61.30 9.65 -38.27
N THR A 443 -61.23 9.17 -39.53
CA THR A 443 -61.96 9.49 -40.78
C THR A 443 -62.05 10.99 -41.12
N THR A 444 -61.78 11.52 -42.32
CA THR A 444 -61.31 11.01 -43.64
C THR A 444 -61.04 12.24 -44.56
N SER A 445 -60.32 12.07 -45.70
CA SER A 445 -60.37 12.85 -46.98
C SER A 445 -59.08 13.59 -47.42
N LYS A 446 -58.82 13.91 -48.72
CA LYS A 446 -59.01 13.19 -50.02
C LYS A 446 -58.26 13.97 -51.15
N TYR A 447 -57.97 13.32 -52.29
CA TYR A 447 -57.63 13.87 -53.63
C TYR A 447 -56.23 14.49 -53.97
N ILE A 448 -55.48 13.74 -54.79
CA ILE A 448 -54.88 14.09 -56.12
C ILE A 448 -54.16 15.46 -56.32
N GLU A 449 -52.83 15.42 -56.21
CA GLU A 449 -51.83 15.61 -57.30
C GLU A 449 -52.05 16.62 -58.45
N LYS A 450 -51.15 17.63 -58.57
CA LYS A 450 -50.60 18.13 -59.86
C LYS A 450 -49.35 19.03 -59.70
N ASN A 451 -48.51 19.09 -60.74
CA ASN A 451 -47.25 19.84 -60.81
C ASN A 451 -47.41 21.35 -61.03
N VAL A 452 -46.53 22.17 -60.42
CA VAL A 452 -45.88 23.38 -61.00
C VAL A 452 -44.49 23.53 -60.34
N GLU A 453 -43.48 24.03 -61.06
CA GLU A 453 -42.10 24.22 -60.59
C GLU A 453 -41.74 25.69 -60.26
N THR A 454 -40.93 25.90 -59.21
CA THR A 454 -40.01 27.06 -58.99
C THR A 454 -40.64 28.47 -58.80
N PRO A 455 -39.90 29.54 -58.39
CA PRO A 455 -38.46 29.65 -58.13
C PRO A 455 -37.96 30.30 -56.82
N THR A 456 -36.79 29.83 -56.36
CA THR A 456 -35.67 30.55 -55.69
C THR A 456 -35.89 31.55 -54.54
N ILE A 457 -35.04 31.45 -53.51
CA ILE A 457 -34.18 32.58 -53.09
C ILE A 457 -32.86 32.12 -52.44
N ARG A 458 -31.79 32.89 -52.71
CA ARG A 458 -30.36 32.74 -52.30
C ARG A 458 -30.22 32.73 -50.75
N ARG A 459 -29.23 32.11 -50.09
CA ARG A 459 -27.73 32.31 -50.04
C ARG A 459 -27.22 31.29 -48.97
N ARG A 460 -25.99 30.77 -48.84
CA ARG A 460 -24.62 30.88 -49.43
C ARG A 460 -24.12 29.43 -49.71
N GLY A 461 -22.93 29.12 -50.27
CA GLY A 461 -21.84 29.95 -50.80
C GLY A 461 -20.46 29.74 -50.12
N ARG A 462 -19.79 28.59 -50.33
CA ARG A 462 -18.34 28.37 -50.11
C ARG A 462 -17.82 27.40 -51.21
N PRO A 463 -16.62 27.59 -51.79
CA PRO A 463 -16.34 27.04 -53.13
C PRO A 463 -15.93 25.57 -53.15
N ARG A 464 -16.38 24.86 -54.19
CA ARG A 464 -15.95 23.51 -54.57
C ARG A 464 -14.77 23.65 -55.54
N LYS A 465 -13.58 23.16 -55.16
CA LYS A 465 -12.39 23.18 -56.05
C LYS A 465 -12.63 22.24 -57.24
N VAL A 466 -12.18 22.65 -58.43
CA VAL A 466 -12.41 21.94 -59.70
C VAL A 466 -11.62 20.62 -59.74
N LYS A 467 -12.20 19.59 -60.36
CA LYS A 467 -11.56 18.30 -60.63
C LYS A 467 -10.75 18.38 -61.93
N GLN A 468 -9.51 17.92 -61.91
CA GLN A 468 -8.73 17.57 -63.10
C GLN A 468 -8.10 16.21 -62.85
N ASP A 469 -8.26 15.30 -63.80
CA ASP A 469 -7.53 14.04 -63.91
C ASP A 469 -7.08 13.89 -65.38
N PRO A 470 -6.06 13.09 -65.71
CA PRO A 470 -4.95 12.62 -64.88
C PRO A 470 -3.57 12.98 -65.47
N VAL A 471 -2.51 12.86 -64.66
CA VAL A 471 -1.13 12.64 -65.14
C VAL A 471 -0.55 11.53 -64.26
N GLU A 472 0.12 10.56 -64.87
CA GLU A 472 0.72 9.42 -64.18
C GLU A 472 2.07 9.81 -63.56
N GLU A 473 2.22 9.68 -62.24
CA GLU A 473 3.50 9.46 -61.53
C GLU A 473 3.17 8.89 -60.12
N PRO A 474 4.14 8.27 -59.40
CA PRO A 474 3.88 7.06 -58.60
C PRO A 474 3.27 7.25 -57.20
N ASP A 475 2.83 6.12 -56.65
CA ASP A 475 2.00 5.99 -55.45
C ASP A 475 2.50 6.78 -54.21
N PRO A 476 1.69 7.71 -53.66
CA PRO A 476 1.88 8.17 -52.29
C PRO A 476 1.50 7.05 -51.33
N VAL A 477 2.47 6.57 -50.54
CA VAL A 477 2.32 5.50 -49.55
C VAL A 477 1.07 5.72 -48.69
N GLU A 478 0.23 4.69 -48.58
CA GLU A 478 -1.02 4.72 -47.82
C GLU A 478 -0.80 5.21 -46.37
N GLU A 479 -1.57 6.22 -45.94
CA GLU A 479 -1.73 6.46 -44.50
C GLU A 479 -2.40 5.21 -43.89
N PRO A 480 -1.81 4.58 -42.85
CA PRO A 480 -2.38 3.37 -42.27
C PRO A 480 -3.73 3.69 -41.66
N GLY A 481 -4.80 3.19 -42.29
CA GLY A 481 -6.17 3.52 -41.94
C GLY A 481 -6.55 3.15 -40.49
N ASP A 482 -7.67 3.71 -40.03
CA ASP A 482 -8.25 3.51 -38.69
C ASP A 482 -8.78 2.08 -38.51
N GLY A 483 -7.84 1.13 -38.46
CA GLY A 483 -8.10 -0.29 -38.33
C GLY A 483 -8.56 -0.62 -36.92
N THR A 484 -9.85 -0.94 -36.77
CA THR A 484 -10.49 -1.41 -35.54
C THR A 484 -9.55 -2.30 -34.72
N TYR A 485 -9.04 -1.79 -33.59
CA TYR A 485 -8.03 -2.47 -32.78
C TYR A 485 -8.50 -3.87 -32.37
N VAL A 486 -7.89 -4.91 -32.97
CA VAL A 486 -8.10 -6.30 -32.56
C VAL A 486 -7.06 -6.62 -31.48
N PRO A 487 -7.45 -6.83 -30.20
CA PRO A 487 -6.49 -7.13 -29.15
C PRO A 487 -5.84 -8.49 -29.41
N SER A 488 -4.53 -8.59 -29.13
CA SER A 488 -3.83 -9.87 -29.21
C SER A 488 -4.39 -10.89 -28.20
N SER A 489 -4.11 -12.19 -28.39
CA SER A 489 -4.50 -13.22 -27.43
C SER A 489 -3.94 -12.96 -26.03
N GLY A 490 -2.72 -12.41 -25.94
CA GLY A 490 -2.12 -11.95 -24.68
C GLY A 490 -2.84 -10.76 -24.05
N ASP A 491 -3.30 -9.79 -24.85
CA ASP A 491 -4.11 -8.66 -24.34
C ASP A 491 -5.46 -9.12 -23.82
N LYS A 492 -6.12 -10.07 -24.51
CA LYS A 492 -7.44 -10.60 -24.11
C LYS A 492 -7.37 -11.30 -22.76
N ALA A 493 -6.48 -12.29 -22.61
CA ALA A 493 -6.27 -13.01 -21.35
C ALA A 493 -5.75 -12.10 -20.20
N SER A 494 -5.16 -10.94 -20.54
CA SER A 494 -4.73 -9.94 -19.55
C SER A 494 -5.83 -8.94 -19.18
N ALA A 495 -6.79 -8.66 -20.06
CA ALA A 495 -7.91 -7.76 -19.83
C ALA A 495 -9.06 -8.42 -19.03
N GLU A 496 -9.15 -9.75 -19.12
CA GLU A 496 -10.18 -10.60 -18.50
C GLU A 496 -10.16 -10.50 -16.96
N GLY A 497 -8.96 -10.50 -16.36
CA GLY A 497 -8.73 -10.42 -14.91
C GLY A 497 -8.35 -9.04 -14.37
N ASP A 498 -8.81 -7.95 -15.01
CA ASP A 498 -8.77 -6.58 -14.47
C ASP A 498 -10.01 -5.78 -14.93
N THR A 499 -11.16 -6.46 -14.88
CA THR A 499 -12.51 -6.02 -15.23
C THR A 499 -13.09 -5.05 -14.19
N MET A 500 -12.43 -3.89 -14.03
CA MET A 500 -12.91 -2.77 -13.19
C MET A 500 -14.43 -2.55 -13.38
N PRO A 501 -15.27 -2.76 -12.34
CA PRO A 501 -16.71 -2.67 -12.50
C PRO A 501 -17.14 -1.23 -12.76
N VAL A 502 -18.30 -1.10 -13.42
CA VAL A 502 -18.91 0.17 -13.84
C VAL A 502 -19.40 1.00 -12.65
N GLN A 503 -19.58 0.35 -11.49
CA GLN A 503 -20.14 0.92 -10.29
C GLN A 503 -19.22 1.98 -9.66
N GLU A 504 -19.82 3.01 -9.07
CA GLU A 504 -19.10 4.03 -8.30
C GLU A 504 -18.60 3.45 -6.97
N THR A 505 -17.54 4.06 -6.42
CA THR A 505 -16.69 3.52 -5.33
C THR A 505 -17.44 2.82 -4.19
N ASP A 506 -17.05 1.58 -3.89
CA ASP A 506 -17.69 0.76 -2.86
C ASP A 506 -17.25 1.18 -1.45
N LEU A 507 -18.08 1.97 -0.78
CA LEU A 507 -17.81 2.41 0.59
C LEU A 507 -18.04 1.32 1.64
N GLU A 508 -18.74 0.23 1.33
CA GLU A 508 -18.89 -0.93 2.22
C GLU A 508 -17.56 -1.66 2.36
N ALA A 509 -16.86 -1.88 1.24
CA ALA A 509 -15.52 -2.45 1.22
C ALA A 509 -14.50 -1.65 2.06
N ALA A 510 -14.55 -0.31 1.99
CA ALA A 510 -13.72 0.56 2.84
C ALA A 510 -14.12 0.48 4.33
N ALA A 511 -15.42 0.52 4.63
CA ALA A 511 -15.92 0.44 6.01
C ALA A 511 -15.55 -0.90 6.67
N LEU A 512 -15.67 -2.02 5.93
CA LEU A 512 -15.22 -3.34 6.36
C LEU A 512 -13.70 -3.37 6.61
N ALA A 513 -12.91 -2.88 5.65
CA ALA A 513 -11.46 -2.83 5.78
C ALA A 513 -11.01 -2.03 7.02
N TRP A 514 -11.58 -0.84 7.25
CA TRP A 514 -11.29 -0.03 8.44
C TRP A 514 -11.81 -0.67 9.74
N GLY A 515 -12.97 -1.33 9.71
CA GLY A 515 -13.48 -2.11 10.84
C GLY A 515 -12.53 -3.24 11.25
N LEU A 516 -12.00 -3.98 10.29
CA LEU A 516 -10.99 -5.02 10.52
C LEU A 516 -9.68 -4.44 11.09
N MET A 517 -9.24 -3.28 10.61
CA MET A 517 -8.06 -2.58 11.16
C MET A 517 -8.29 -2.08 12.59
N ALA A 518 -9.51 -1.61 12.91
CA ALA A 518 -9.86 -1.12 14.24
C ALA A 518 -9.99 -2.26 15.29
N VAL A 519 -10.38 -3.46 14.86
CA VAL A 519 -10.58 -4.62 15.75
C VAL A 519 -9.33 -5.51 15.88
N GLY A 520 -8.62 -5.76 14.77
CA GLY A 520 -7.46 -6.68 14.74
C GLY A 520 -6.13 -6.03 14.34
N GLY A 521 -6.06 -4.70 14.29
CA GLY A 521 -4.88 -3.94 13.91
C GLY A 521 -4.63 -3.92 12.40
N LEU A 522 -3.71 -3.04 11.98
CA LEU A 522 -3.41 -2.80 10.57
C LEU A 522 -3.10 -4.09 9.76
N GLY A 523 -2.39 -5.05 10.36
CA GLY A 523 -2.04 -6.32 9.71
C GLY A 523 -3.25 -7.15 9.27
N LEU A 524 -4.31 -7.22 10.10
CA LEU A 524 -5.54 -7.96 9.78
C LEU A 524 -6.25 -7.36 8.56
N GLY A 525 -6.52 -6.06 8.60
CA GLY A 525 -7.18 -5.37 7.47
C GLY A 525 -6.32 -5.35 6.21
N SER A 526 -5.00 -5.28 6.35
CA SER A 526 -4.06 -5.37 5.22
C SER A 526 -4.11 -6.75 4.55
N ALA A 527 -4.06 -7.83 5.33
CA ALA A 527 -4.20 -9.18 4.79
C ALA A 527 -5.57 -9.39 4.10
N GLY A 528 -6.66 -8.83 4.64
CA GLY A 528 -7.97 -8.85 3.99
C GLY A 528 -8.06 -8.07 2.68
N VAL A 529 -7.59 -6.82 2.65
CA VAL A 529 -7.61 -5.98 1.43
C VAL A 529 -6.67 -6.54 0.36
N PHE A 530 -5.49 -7.03 0.73
CA PHE A 530 -4.49 -7.52 -0.23
C PHE A 530 -4.79 -8.96 -0.71
N GLY A 531 -5.44 -9.78 0.10
CA GLY A 531 -6.04 -11.03 -0.35
C GLY A 531 -7.23 -10.78 -1.29
N GLY A 532 -8.10 -9.82 -0.93
CA GLY A 532 -9.22 -9.40 -1.77
C GLY A 532 -8.79 -8.88 -3.15
N GLU A 533 -7.71 -8.09 -3.21
CA GLU A 533 -7.08 -7.65 -4.48
C GLU A 533 -6.59 -8.81 -5.35
N CYS A 534 -6.20 -9.94 -4.75
CA CYS A 534 -5.83 -11.15 -5.47
C CYS A 534 -7.06 -11.99 -5.89
N LEU A 535 -8.16 -11.94 -5.12
CA LEU A 535 -9.38 -12.73 -5.31
C LEU A 535 -10.40 -12.12 -6.28
N ALA A 536 -10.57 -10.80 -6.31
CA ALA A 536 -11.63 -10.10 -7.05
C ALA A 536 -11.40 -10.06 -8.59
N ARG A 537 -11.14 -11.23 -9.20
CA ARG A 537 -10.67 -11.42 -10.59
C ARG A 537 -10.94 -12.83 -11.12
#